data_AF-A0A5J4RQI2-F1
#
_entry.id   AF-A0A5J4RQI2-F1
#
_cell.length_a   1.000
_cell.length_b   1.000
_cell.length_c   1.000
_cell.angle_alpha   90.00
_cell.angle_beta   90.00
_cell.angle_gamma   90.00
#
_symmetry.space_group_name_H-M   'P 1'
#
loop_
_entity.id
_entity.type
_entity.pdbx_description
1 polymer ?
#
loop_
_entity_poly.entity_id
_entity_poly.type
_entity_poly.pdbx_seq_one_letter_code
_entity_poly.pdbx_strand_id
1 'polypeptide(L)'
;MRRIVFFISAILSFSVLGQTLHKTEIMNTVKRVADHVVMNTTYLYYDKGKGVLIDDLQKYGYNSNIVPQNGYNDWKYWNGVIQIGFNRLGEETGDAKYQRYTQKTLSSSSRIMPT
;
A
#
# COMPACT_ATOMS: atom_id res chain seq x y z
N MET A 1 4.63 40.54 -39.64
CA MET A 1 4.56 40.25 -38.18
C MET A 1 3.23 39.62 -37.75
N ARG A 2 2.06 40.17 -38.14
CA ARG A 2 0.73 39.64 -37.77
C ARG A 2 0.48 38.17 -38.18
N ARG A 3 1.00 37.72 -39.32
CA ARG A 3 0.90 36.32 -39.79
C ARG A 3 1.72 35.32 -38.98
N ILE A 4 2.87 35.72 -38.43
CA ILE A 4 3.76 34.84 -37.65
C ILE A 4 3.17 34.56 -36.27
N VAL A 5 2.49 35.55 -35.66
CA VAL A 5 1.80 35.41 -34.37
C VAL A 5 0.65 34.40 -34.44
N PHE A 6 -0.08 34.33 -35.56
CA PHE A 6 -1.12 33.32 -35.76
C PHE A 6 -0.57 31.89 -35.85
N PHE A 7 0.61 31.70 -36.46
CA PHE A 7 1.24 30.37 -36.53
C PHE A 7 1.75 29.90 -35.17
N ILE A 8 2.30 30.79 -34.34
CA ILE A 8 2.77 30.43 -32.99
C ILE A 8 1.59 30.10 -32.05
N SER A 9 0.48 30.83 -32.18
CA SER A 9 -0.76 30.56 -31.42
C SER A 9 -1.42 29.22 -31.78
N ALA A 10 -1.38 28.83 -33.07
CA ALA A 10 -1.91 27.56 -33.53
C ALA A 10 -1.09 26.34 -33.05
N ILE A 11 0.23 26.48 -32.91
CA ILE A 11 1.12 25.39 -32.44
C ILE A 11 0.97 25.16 -30.92
N LEU A 12 0.75 26.22 -30.13
CA LEU A 12 0.52 26.12 -28.68
C LEU A 12 -0.81 25.44 -28.32
N SER A 13 -1.80 25.48 -29.21
CA SER A 13 -3.12 24.86 -28.99
C SER A 13 -3.11 23.33 -29.22
N PHE A 14 -2.08 22.79 -29.88
CA PHE A 14 -1.98 21.36 -30.16
C PHE A 14 -1.35 20.53 -29.01
N SER A 15 -0.76 21.20 -28.02
CA SER A 15 -0.05 20.56 -26.91
C SER A 15 -0.95 20.00 -25.81
N VAL A 16 -2.26 20.22 -25.87
CA VAL A 16 -3.22 19.86 -24.80
C VAL A 16 -4.05 18.61 -25.15
N LEU A 17 -3.90 18.04 -26.35
CA LEU A 17 -4.59 16.81 -26.74
C LEU A 17 -3.70 15.58 -26.57
N GLY A 18 -3.86 14.88 -25.44
CA GLY A 18 -3.63 13.43 -25.37
C GLY A 18 -2.55 12.92 -24.43
N GLN A 19 -2.64 13.19 -23.12
CA GLN A 19 -2.09 12.21 -22.16
C GLN A 19 -3.02 10.99 -22.14
N THR A 20 -2.83 10.07 -23.09
CA THR A 20 -3.50 8.77 -23.05
C THR A 20 -2.79 7.91 -22.02
N LEU A 21 -3.34 7.86 -20.79
CA LEU A 21 -2.80 7.04 -19.73
C LEU A 21 -2.99 5.57 -20.11
N HIS A 22 -1.92 4.87 -20.46
CA HIS A 22 -2.05 3.49 -20.90
C HIS A 22 -2.41 2.60 -19.71
N LYS A 23 -3.35 1.67 -19.88
CA LYS A 23 -3.80 0.74 -18.82
C LYS A 23 -2.62 0.08 -18.10
N THR A 24 -1.57 -0.27 -18.84
CA THR A 24 -0.34 -0.85 -18.29
C THR A 24 0.41 0.10 -17.34
N GLU A 25 0.48 1.39 -17.65
CA GLU A 25 1.18 2.38 -16.81
C GLU A 25 0.44 2.62 -15.50
N ILE A 26 -0.90 2.67 -15.57
CA ILE A 26 -1.77 2.71 -14.39
C ILE A 26 -1.52 1.49 -13.53
N MET A 27 -1.59 0.29 -14.15
CA MET A 27 -1.43 -0.96 -13.43
C MET A 27 -0.04 -1.07 -12.79
N ASN A 28 1.01 -0.68 -13.50
CA ASN A 28 2.38 -0.67 -12.96
C ASN A 28 2.52 0.28 -11.77
N THR A 29 1.88 1.45 -11.82
CA THR A 29 1.88 2.42 -10.72
C THR A 29 1.15 1.86 -9.50
N VAL A 30 -0.05 1.30 -9.70
CA VAL A 30 -0.83 0.65 -8.63
C VAL A 30 -0.04 -0.49 -8.01
N LYS A 31 0.56 -1.37 -8.82
CA LYS A 31 1.40 -2.46 -8.35
C LYS A 31 2.60 -1.97 -7.56
N ARG A 32 3.26 -0.88 -7.97
CA ARG A 32 4.40 -0.32 -7.22
C ARG A 32 3.99 0.17 -5.84
N VAL A 33 2.85 0.84 -5.72
CA VAL A 33 2.30 1.26 -4.42
C VAL A 33 1.94 0.05 -3.57
N ALA A 34 1.27 -0.95 -4.16
CA ALA A 34 0.92 -2.18 -3.45
C ALA A 34 2.16 -2.95 -2.98
N ASP A 35 3.19 -3.06 -3.82
CA ASP A 35 4.47 -3.70 -3.50
C ASP A 35 5.18 -2.99 -2.35
N HIS A 36 5.13 -1.65 -2.34
CA HIS A 36 5.67 -0.87 -1.22
C HIS A 36 4.96 -1.20 0.10
N VAL A 37 3.64 -1.35 0.10
CA VAL A 37 2.91 -1.78 1.30
C VAL A 37 3.32 -3.18 1.72
N VAL A 38 3.33 -4.16 0.79
CA VAL A 38 3.75 -5.54 1.08
C VAL A 38 5.15 -5.58 1.70
N MET A 39 6.09 -4.82 1.13
CA MET A 39 7.49 -4.77 1.60
C MET A 39 7.63 -4.15 2.99
N ASN A 40 6.80 -3.15 3.32
CA ASN A 40 6.93 -2.41 4.57
C ASN A 40 6.05 -2.94 5.71
N THR A 41 5.13 -3.88 5.45
CA THR A 41 4.42 -4.57 6.52
C THR A 41 5.31 -5.66 7.12
N THR A 42 5.95 -5.34 8.25
CA THR A 42 6.94 -6.22 8.88
C THR A 42 6.33 -7.25 9.82
N TYR A 43 5.11 -7.00 10.31
CA TYR A 43 4.44 -7.79 11.37
C TYR A 43 5.18 -7.80 12.72
N LEU A 44 6.02 -6.79 12.95
CA LEU A 44 6.83 -6.64 14.17
C LEU A 44 6.22 -5.60 15.14
N TYR A 45 6.52 -5.80 16.41
CA TYR A 45 6.14 -4.92 17.52
C TYR A 45 7.40 -4.45 18.27
N TYR A 46 7.27 -3.39 19.05
CA TYR A 46 8.33 -2.85 19.88
C TYR A 46 7.83 -2.65 21.31
N ASP A 47 8.56 -3.17 22.29
CA ASP A 47 8.34 -2.86 23.71
C ASP A 47 9.13 -1.61 24.09
N LYS A 48 8.43 -0.48 24.25
CA LYS A 48 9.08 0.79 24.60
C LYS A 48 9.69 0.80 25.99
N GLY A 49 9.21 -0.05 26.91
CA GLY A 49 9.72 -0.11 28.28
C GLY A 49 11.06 -0.85 28.36
N LYS A 50 11.28 -1.83 27.48
CA LYS A 50 12.48 -2.68 27.46
C LYS A 50 13.43 -2.42 26.29
N GLY A 51 12.98 -1.69 25.28
CA GLY A 51 13.78 -1.36 24.10
C GLY A 51 14.00 -2.53 23.15
N VAL A 52 13.08 -3.50 23.10
CA VAL A 52 13.22 -4.74 22.32
C VAL A 52 12.20 -4.85 21.19
N LEU A 53 12.65 -5.40 20.06
CA LEU A 53 11.80 -5.77 18.93
C LEU A 53 11.19 -7.15 19.18
N ILE A 54 9.92 -7.30 18.85
CA ILE A 54 9.12 -8.50 19.08
C ILE A 54 8.56 -8.99 17.75
N ASP A 55 8.82 -10.25 17.42
CA ASP A 55 8.31 -10.94 16.24
C ASP A 55 7.12 -11.87 16.56
N ASP A 56 6.99 -12.31 17.81
CA ASP A 56 5.88 -13.12 18.30
C ASP A 56 5.29 -12.56 19.60
N LEU A 57 4.17 -11.84 19.44
CA LEU A 57 3.45 -11.23 20.55
C LEU A 57 2.78 -12.26 21.47
N GLN A 58 2.37 -13.43 20.95
CA GLN A 58 1.74 -14.47 21.76
C GLN A 58 2.73 -15.09 22.72
N LYS A 59 3.96 -15.36 22.25
CA LYS A 59 5.04 -15.89 23.08
C LYS A 59 5.59 -14.85 24.05
N TYR A 60 5.71 -13.60 23.61
CA TYR A 60 6.27 -12.52 24.43
C TYR A 60 5.32 -12.06 25.54
N GLY A 61 4.01 -12.10 25.30
CA GLY A 61 2.97 -11.63 26.20
C GLY A 61 2.65 -10.15 25.99
N TYR A 62 1.38 -9.77 26.18
CA TYR A 62 0.93 -8.40 25.97
C TYR A 62 1.20 -7.51 27.20
N ASN A 63 1.61 -6.26 26.98
CA ASN A 63 1.70 -5.24 28.04
C ASN A 63 1.46 -3.83 27.46
N SER A 64 1.32 -2.82 28.33
CA SER A 64 0.96 -1.44 27.94
C SER A 64 2.04 -0.68 27.15
N ASN A 65 3.28 -1.16 27.14
CA ASN A 65 4.40 -0.52 26.44
C ASN A 65 4.58 -1.06 25.01
N ILE A 66 3.84 -2.10 24.63
CA ILE A 66 3.93 -2.71 23.30
C ILE A 66 3.22 -1.82 22.29
N VAL A 67 3.95 -1.46 21.24
CA VAL A 67 3.40 -0.72 20.09
C VAL A 67 3.73 -1.44 18.78
N PRO A 68 2.92 -1.27 17.73
CA PRO A 68 3.30 -1.72 16.40
C PRO A 68 4.55 -0.98 15.93
N GLN A 69 5.45 -1.68 15.21
CA GLN A 69 6.69 -1.08 14.68
C GLN A 69 6.38 0.04 13.67
N ASN A 70 5.30 -0.08 12.92
CA ASN A 70 4.86 0.93 11.95
C ASN A 70 3.34 0.92 11.77
N GLY A 71 2.81 1.88 11.00
CA GLY A 71 1.38 2.03 10.76
C GLY A 71 0.72 0.90 9.95
N TYR A 72 1.49 0.05 9.26
CA TYR A 72 0.93 -1.13 8.59
C TYR A 72 0.67 -2.28 9.57
N ASN A 73 1.45 -2.36 10.65
CA ASN A 73 1.27 -3.34 11.72
C ASN A 73 0.24 -2.88 12.77
N ASP A 74 -0.16 -1.60 12.74
CA ASP A 74 -1.24 -1.06 13.55
C ASP A 74 -2.59 -1.41 12.90
N TRP A 75 -3.39 -2.25 13.56
CA TRP A 75 -4.63 -2.71 12.97
C TRP A 75 -5.74 -1.67 13.08
N LYS A 76 -6.15 -1.16 11.93
CA LYS A 76 -7.13 -0.08 11.79
C LYS A 76 -8.03 -0.35 10.59
N TYR A 77 -9.04 0.50 10.44
CA TYR A 77 -10.00 0.40 9.33
C TYR A 77 -9.32 0.34 7.95
N TRP A 78 -8.26 1.12 7.74
CA TRP A 78 -7.56 1.16 6.46
C TRP A 78 -6.88 -0.16 6.11
N ASN A 79 -6.50 -1.00 7.08
CA ASN A 79 -5.98 -2.34 6.79
C ASN A 79 -7.04 -3.21 6.11
N GLY A 80 -8.31 -3.07 6.49
CA GLY A 80 -9.44 -3.75 5.83
C GLY A 80 -9.65 -3.25 4.40
N VAL A 81 -9.60 -1.93 4.17
CA VAL A 81 -9.69 -1.33 2.83
C VAL A 81 -8.56 -1.83 1.93
N ILE A 82 -7.32 -1.85 2.44
CA ILE A 82 -6.15 -2.37 1.72
C ILE A 82 -6.36 -3.82 1.32
N GLN A 83 -6.91 -4.65 2.21
CA GLN A 83 -7.15 -6.07 1.90
C GLN A 83 -8.18 -6.27 0.77
N ILE A 84 -9.28 -5.51 0.79
CA ILE A 84 -10.27 -5.55 -0.31
C ILE A 84 -9.60 -5.17 -1.63
N GLY A 85 -8.83 -4.09 -1.63
CA GLY A 85 -8.07 -3.65 -2.81
C GLY A 85 -7.05 -4.68 -3.29
N PHE A 86 -6.34 -5.34 -2.37
CA PHE A 86 -5.30 -6.32 -2.71
C PHE A 86 -5.88 -7.63 -3.23
N ASN A 87 -7.02 -8.08 -2.70
CA ASN A 87 -7.73 -9.23 -3.25
C ASN A 87 -8.13 -8.96 -4.70
N ARG A 88 -8.72 -7.78 -4.97
CA ARG A 88 -9.08 -7.39 -6.33
C ARG A 88 -7.86 -7.22 -7.24
N LEU A 89 -6.77 -6.64 -6.74
CA LEU A 89 -5.54 -6.49 -7.50
C LEU A 89 -4.93 -7.85 -7.87
N GLY A 90 -4.99 -8.83 -6.97
CA GLY A 90 -4.58 -10.21 -7.25
C GLY A 90 -5.41 -10.84 -8.37
N GLU A 91 -6.73 -10.66 -8.37
CA GLU A 91 -7.62 -11.15 -9.43
C GLU A 91 -7.33 -10.49 -10.79
N GLU A 92 -7.15 -9.16 -10.82
CA GLU A 92 -6.92 -8.40 -12.05
C GLU A 92 -5.54 -8.66 -12.67
N THR A 93 -4.53 -8.98 -11.84
CA THR A 93 -3.14 -9.14 -12.28
C THR A 93 -2.69 -10.59 -12.37
N GLY A 94 -3.40 -11.52 -11.75
CA GLY A 94 -2.96 -12.91 -11.54
C GLY A 94 -1.80 -13.04 -10.53
N ASP A 95 -1.37 -11.95 -9.88
CA ASP A 95 -0.26 -11.98 -8.91
C ASP A 95 -0.79 -12.32 -7.51
N ALA A 96 -0.68 -13.61 -7.17
CA ALA A 96 -1.16 -14.15 -5.90
C ALA A 96 -0.46 -13.55 -4.65
N LYS A 97 0.62 -12.75 -4.79
CA LYS A 97 1.27 -12.13 -3.63
C LYS A 97 0.33 -11.17 -2.88
N TYR A 98 -0.57 -10.49 -3.60
CA TYR A 98 -1.51 -9.56 -2.97
C TYR A 98 -2.56 -10.29 -2.13
N GLN A 99 -3.06 -11.43 -2.60
CA GLN A 99 -3.95 -12.30 -1.83
C GLN A 99 -3.23 -13.00 -0.66
N ARG A 100 -1.97 -13.42 -0.84
CA ARG A 100 -1.17 -13.95 0.28
C ARG A 100 -0.94 -12.91 1.37
N TYR A 101 -0.73 -11.66 0.99
CA TYR A 101 -0.62 -10.56 1.94
C TYR A 101 -1.89 -10.43 2.79
N THR A 102 -3.09 -10.49 2.20
CA THR A 102 -4.34 -10.35 2.95
C THR A 102 -4.52 -11.48 3.96
N GLN A 103 -4.27 -12.73 3.54
CA GLN A 103 -4.32 -13.91 4.41
C GLN A 103 -3.36 -13.78 5.61
N LYS A 104 -2.08 -13.46 5.36
CA LYS A 104 -1.08 -13.30 6.42
C LYS A 104 -1.45 -12.18 7.39
N THR A 105 -2.00 -11.09 6.86
CA THR A 105 -2.37 -9.89 7.62
C THR A 105 -3.57 -10.15 8.54
N LEU A 106 -4.57 -10.90 8.08
CA LEU A 106 -5.69 -11.37 8.91
C LEU A 106 -5.25 -12.34 10.02
N SER A 107 -4.37 -13.29 9.70
CA SER A 107 -3.83 -14.21 10.71
C SER A 107 -2.99 -13.49 11.76
N SER A 108 -2.34 -12.37 11.40
CA SER A 108 -1.62 -11.54 12.36
C SER A 108 -2.58 -10.73 13.24
N SER A 109 -3.65 -10.15 12.68
CA SER A 109 -4.61 -9.35 13.45
C SER A 109 -5.34 -10.14 14.53
N SER A 110 -5.72 -11.38 14.22
CA SER A 110 -6.39 -12.27 15.21
C SER A 110 -5.53 -12.62 16.41
N ARG A 111 -4.19 -12.47 16.31
CA ARG A 111 -3.28 -12.70 17.44
C ARG A 111 -3.17 -11.52 18.41
N ILE A 112 -3.64 -10.33 18.00
CA ILE A 112 -3.42 -9.08 18.73
C ILE A 112 -4.73 -8.54 19.33
N MET A 113 -5.87 -8.87 18.72
CA MET A 113 -7.17 -8.46 19.23
C MET A 113 -7.61 -9.38 20.38
N PRO A 114 -7.90 -8.85 21.58
CA PRO A 114 -8.63 -9.63 22.58
C PRO A 114 -10.03 -9.89 22.04
N THR A 115 -10.38 -11.17 21.85
CA THR A 115 -11.75 -11.62 21.61
C THR A 115 -12.58 -11.52 22.87
#